data_AF-A0A841HZY2-F1
#
_entry.id   AF-A0A841HZY2-F1
#
_cell.length_a   1.000
_cell.length_b   1.000
_cell.length_c   1.000
_cell.angle_alpha   90.00
_cell.angle_beta   90.00
_cell.angle_gamma   90.00
#
_symmetry.space_group_name_H-M   'P 1'
#
loop_
_entity.id
_entity.type
_entity.pdbx_description
1 polymer ?
#
loop_
_entity_poly.entity_id
_entity_poly.type
_entity_poly.pdbx_seq_one_letter_code
_entity_poly.pdbx_strand_id
1 'polypeptide(L)'
;MQDTADTAFNLLTPYLGQLSLGAVLGFAAGYAVKKIGKIALLVVGVLFIAVQLLAASGFIEVDWLRIQQAAGPLLERERIQSGWSSFLGVLTNNLPFSGAFLAAFVLGFRAG
;
A
#
# COMPACT_ATOMS: atom_id res chain seq x y z
N MET A 1 -42.53 1.81 -18.14
CA MET A 1 -41.22 2.49 -18.26
C MET A 1 -40.63 2.86 -16.91
N GLN A 2 -41.44 3.30 -15.93
CA GLN A 2 -40.98 3.51 -14.53
C GLN A 2 -40.43 2.22 -13.90
N ASP A 3 -41.17 1.12 -14.07
CA ASP A 3 -40.89 -0.18 -13.45
C ASP A 3 -39.49 -0.74 -13.79
N THR A 4 -39.05 -0.62 -15.05
CA THR A 4 -37.75 -1.14 -15.52
C THR A 4 -36.54 -0.37 -14.97
N ALA A 5 -36.70 0.94 -14.71
CA ALA A 5 -35.65 1.75 -14.11
C ALA A 5 -35.50 1.44 -12.62
N ASP A 6 -36.61 1.27 -11.91
CA ASP A 6 -36.63 0.89 -10.50
C ASP A 6 -36.11 -0.54 -10.28
N THR A 7 -36.37 -1.45 -11.22
CA THR A 7 -35.78 -2.80 -11.18
C THR A 7 -34.26 -2.74 -11.33
N ALA A 8 -33.75 -1.98 -12.31
CA ALA A 8 -32.30 -1.83 -12.51
C ALA A 8 -31.62 -1.17 -11.30
N PHE A 9 -32.23 -0.16 -10.68
CA PHE A 9 -31.69 0.51 -9.51
C PHE A 9 -31.61 -0.42 -8.30
N ASN A 10 -32.66 -1.20 -8.03
CA ASN A 10 -32.66 -2.19 -6.95
C ASN A 10 -31.64 -3.31 -7.15
N LEU A 11 -31.34 -3.68 -8.40
CA LEU A 11 -30.30 -4.66 -8.73
C LEU A 11 -28.88 -4.10 -8.55
N LEU A 12 -28.68 -2.80 -8.79
CA LEU A 12 -27.37 -2.14 -8.68
C LEU A 12 -27.05 -1.62 -7.27
N THR A 13 -28.07 -1.31 -6.47
CA THR A 13 -27.94 -0.81 -5.09
C THR A 13 -26.95 -1.62 -4.22
N PRO A 14 -26.98 -2.97 -4.17
CA PRO A 14 -26.01 -3.74 -3.39
C PRO A 14 -24.57 -3.61 -3.93
N TYR A 15 -24.38 -3.47 -5.24
CA TYR A 15 -23.07 -3.26 -5.85
C TYR A 15 -22.54 -1.85 -5.64
N LEU A 16 -23.41 -0.83 -5.68
CA LEU A 16 -23.07 0.57 -5.40
C LEU A 16 -22.60 0.77 -3.94
N GLY A 17 -23.22 0.06 -2.99
CA GLY A 17 -22.75 0.02 -1.61
C GLY A 17 -21.33 -0.54 -1.49
N GLN A 18 -21.01 -1.63 -2.20
CA GLN A 18 -19.68 -2.23 -2.18
C GLN A 18 -18.63 -1.37 -2.91
N LEU A 19 -19.00 -0.75 -4.05
CA LEU A 19 -18.16 0.18 -4.79
C LEU A 19 -17.80 1.42 -3.96
N SER A 20 -18.77 2.04 -3.29
CA SER A 20 -18.54 3.23 -2.47
C SER A 20 -17.67 2.95 -1.25
N LEU A 21 -17.93 1.86 -0.53
CA LEU A 21 -17.09 1.42 0.58
C LEU A 21 -15.67 1.10 0.12
N GLY A 22 -15.52 0.37 -0.98
CA GLY A 22 -14.21 0.09 -1.58
C GLY A 22 -13.45 1.36 -1.94
N ALA A 23 -14.12 2.34 -2.54
CA ALA A 23 -13.50 3.60 -2.91
C ALA A 23 -13.03 4.40 -1.68
N VAL A 24 -13.85 4.53 -0.64
CA VAL A 24 -13.48 5.27 0.59
C VAL A 24 -12.31 4.60 1.30
N LEU A 25 -12.39 3.28 1.48
CA LEU A 25 -11.33 2.51 2.14
C LEU A 25 -10.04 2.52 1.31
N GLY A 26 -10.15 2.38 -0.01
CA GLY A 26 -9.03 2.45 -0.94
C GLY A 26 -8.32 3.80 -0.82
N PHE A 27 -9.07 4.90 -0.94
CA PHE A 27 -8.52 6.25 -0.82
C PHE A 27 -7.81 6.48 0.52
N ALA A 28 -8.47 6.13 1.63
CA ALA A 28 -7.90 6.28 2.97
C ALA A 28 -6.62 5.45 3.15
N ALA A 29 -6.62 4.20 2.70
CA ALA A 29 -5.46 3.31 2.76
C ALA A 29 -4.29 3.86 1.92
N GLY A 30 -4.56 4.28 0.69
CA GLY A 30 -3.53 4.86 -0.19
C GLY A 30 -2.90 6.12 0.39
N TYR A 31 -3.73 7.01 0.94
CA TYR A 31 -3.27 8.24 1.60
C TYR A 31 -2.37 7.94 2.79
N ALA A 32 -2.80 7.01 3.67
CA ALA A 32 -2.05 6.60 4.83
C ALA A 32 -0.70 5.98 4.45
N VAL A 33 -0.68 5.08 3.46
CA VAL A 33 0.56 4.45 2.95
C VAL A 33 1.58 5.51 2.51
N LYS A 34 1.16 6.57 1.80
CA LYS A 34 2.10 7.62 1.40
C LYS A 34 2.61 8.45 2.57
N LYS A 35 1.76 8.81 3.53
CA LYS A 35 2.18 9.57 4.71
C LYS A 35 3.20 8.79 5.54
N ILE A 36 2.91 7.53 5.81
CA ILE A 36 3.81 6.64 6.55
C ILE A 36 5.11 6.43 5.75
N GLY A 37 5.00 6.21 4.43
CA GLY A 37 6.15 6.08 3.54
C GLY A 37 7.09 7.30 3.57
N LYS A 38 6.55 8.52 3.54
CA LYS A 38 7.34 9.76 3.66
C LYS A 38 8.10 9.82 4.99
N ILE A 39 7.45 9.46 6.10
CA ILE A 39 8.08 9.45 7.43
C ILE A 39 9.17 8.37 7.49
N ALA A 40 8.88 7.16 7.00
CA ALA A 40 9.85 6.07 6.95
C ALA A 40 11.08 6.43 6.12
N LEU A 41 10.89 7.04 4.94
CA LEU A 41 11.99 7.52 4.10
C LEU A 41 12.84 8.58 4.81
N LEU A 42 12.21 9.51 5.52
CA LEU A 42 12.92 10.52 6.30
C LEU A 42 13.75 9.86 7.41
N VAL A 43 13.17 8.94 8.18
CA VAL A 43 13.87 8.23 9.26
C VAL A 43 15.05 7.44 8.71
N VAL A 44 14.86 6.68 7.63
CA VAL A 44 15.94 5.90 6.99
C VAL A 44 17.04 6.82 6.46
N GLY A 45 16.69 7.94 5.83
CA GLY A 45 17.67 8.91 5.33
C GLY A 45 18.48 9.57 6.45
N VAL A 46 17.82 9.99 7.53
CA VAL A 46 18.49 10.58 8.70
C VAL A 46 19.41 9.56 9.36
N LEU A 47 18.94 8.33 9.56
CA LEU A 47 19.74 7.25 10.12
C LEU A 47 20.97 6.97 9.25
N PHE A 48 20.80 6.94 7.92
CA PHE A 48 21.89 6.76 6.99
C PHE A 48 22.94 7.87 7.13
N ILE A 49 22.54 9.14 7.16
CA ILE A 49 23.46 10.27 7.36
C ILE A 49 24.20 10.13 8.69
N ALA A 50 23.50 9.80 9.77
CA ALA A 50 24.11 9.61 11.09
C ALA A 50 25.18 8.51 11.07
N VAL A 51 24.87 7.35 10.48
CA VAL A 51 25.84 6.25 10.32
C VAL A 51 27.06 6.70 9.53
N GLN A 52 26.88 7.44 8.43
CA GLN A 52 28.00 7.92 7.61
C GLN A 52 28.89 8.91 8.34
N LEU A 53 28.33 9.80 9.17
CA LEU A 53 29.12 10.71 9.99
C LEU A 53 29.93 9.97 11.05
N LEU A 54 29.33 8.97 11.71
CA LEU A 54 30.02 8.16 12.73
C LEU A 54 31.11 7.28 12.10
N ALA A 55 30.87 6.74 10.91
CA ALA A 55 31.87 5.99 10.15
C ALA A 55 33.03 6.90 9.69
N ALA A 56 32.72 8.08 9.16
CA ALA A 56 33.74 9.03 8.69
C ALA A 56 34.63 9.57 9.82
N SER A 57 34.10 9.65 11.04
CA SER A 57 34.84 10.07 12.23
C SER A 57 35.56 8.91 12.94
N GLY A 58 35.45 7.68 12.42
CA GLY A 58 36.15 6.50 12.93
C GLY A 58 35.56 5.88 14.20
N PHE A 59 34.36 6.30 14.61
CA PHE A 59 33.69 5.75 15.81
C PHE A 59 33.05 4.38 15.58
N ILE A 60 32.63 4.08 14.34
CA ILE A 60 31.92 2.82 14.01
C ILE A 60 32.46 2.24 12.69
N GLU A 61 32.62 0.92 12.64
CA GLU A 61 32.86 0.15 11.42
C GLU A 61 31.55 -0.47 10.91
N VAL A 62 31.22 -0.26 9.62
CA VAL A 62 29.94 -0.70 9.04
C VAL A 62 30.06 -2.11 8.48
N ASP A 63 29.43 -3.08 9.15
CA ASP A 63 29.34 -4.47 8.69
C ASP A 63 28.22 -4.61 7.63
N TRP A 64 28.61 -4.50 6.36
CA TRP A 64 27.70 -4.64 5.23
C TRP A 64 27.14 -6.06 5.06
N LEU A 65 27.80 -7.09 5.59
CA LEU A 65 27.33 -8.47 5.49
C LEU A 65 26.12 -8.68 6.41
N ARG A 66 26.21 -8.19 7.65
CA ARG A 66 25.07 -8.23 8.60
C ARG A 66 23.88 -7.43 8.09
N ILE A 67 24.12 -6.26 7.49
CA ILE A 67 23.05 -5.44 6.90
C ILE A 67 22.35 -6.22 5.78
N GLN A 68 23.11 -6.87 4.90
CA GLN A 68 22.53 -7.69 3.83
C GLN A 68 21.76 -8.90 4.36
N GLN A 69 22.25 -9.57 5.41
CA GLN A 69 21.53 -10.69 6.02
C GLN A 69 20.22 -10.25 6.68
N ALA A 70 20.18 -9.05 7.27
CA ALA A 70 18.96 -8.50 7.86
C ALA A 70 17.97 -7.99 6.82
N ALA A 71 18.45 -7.32 5.76
CA ALA A 71 17.62 -6.73 4.72
C ALA A 71 17.20 -7.74 3.64
N GLY A 72 18.03 -8.75 3.37
CA GLY A 72 17.84 -9.75 2.33
C GLY A 72 16.45 -10.39 2.36
N PRO A 73 16.01 -10.96 3.51
CA PRO A 73 14.69 -11.55 3.62
C PRO A 73 13.55 -10.56 3.39
N LEU A 74 13.74 -9.27 3.67
CA LEU A 74 12.71 -8.26 3.42
C LEU A 74 12.59 -7.91 1.93
N LEU A 75 13.68 -8.08 1.18
CA LEU A 75 13.81 -7.74 -0.24
C LEU A 75 13.71 -8.96 -1.16
N GLU A 76 13.54 -10.16 -0.60
CA GLU A 76 13.33 -11.39 -1.35
C GLU A 76 12.10 -11.30 -2.25
N ARG A 77 12.29 -11.61 -3.53
CA ARG A 77 11.23 -11.57 -4.54
C ARG A 77 10.03 -12.43 -4.16
N GLU A 78 10.27 -13.58 -3.55
CA GLU A 78 9.22 -14.52 -3.11
C GLU A 78 8.33 -13.91 -2.03
N ARG A 79 8.92 -13.18 -1.07
CA ARG A 79 8.17 -12.49 -0.02
C ARG A 79 7.39 -11.31 -0.56
N ILE A 80 7.97 -10.56 -1.49
CA ILE A 80 7.28 -9.48 -2.20
C ILE A 80 6.11 -10.04 -3.03
N GLN A 81 6.33 -11.13 -3.78
CA GLN A 81 5.30 -11.78 -4.58
C GLN A 81 4.19 -12.40 -3.73
N SER A 82 4.52 -13.03 -2.61
CA SER A 82 3.56 -13.58 -1.66
C SER A 82 2.69 -12.49 -1.00
N GLY A 83 3.31 -11.37 -0.63
CA GLY A 83 2.57 -10.19 -0.16
C GLY A 83 1.65 -9.62 -1.23
N TRP A 84 2.14 -9.53 -2.46
CA TRP A 84 1.35 -9.04 -3.61
C TRP A 84 0.19 -9.97 -3.95
N SER A 85 0.42 -11.29 -3.99
CA SER A 85 -0.63 -12.27 -4.25
C SER A 85 -1.67 -12.33 -3.13
N SER A 86 -1.26 -12.16 -1.87
CA SER A 86 -2.17 -12.06 -0.73
C SER A 86 -3.04 -10.80 -0.82
N PHE A 87 -2.44 -9.65 -1.16
CA PHE A 87 -3.17 -8.41 -1.39
C PHE A 87 -4.17 -8.56 -2.54
N LEU A 88 -3.73 -9.08 -3.69
CA LEU A 88 -4.60 -9.38 -4.83
C LEU A 88 -5.65 -10.44 -4.48
N GLY A 89 -5.37 -11.39 -3.59
CA GLY A 89 -6.31 -12.40 -3.14
C GLY A 89 -7.47 -11.80 -2.34
N VAL A 90 -7.16 -10.88 -1.41
CA VAL A 90 -8.17 -10.10 -0.68
C VAL A 90 -9.02 -9.28 -1.65
N LEU A 91 -8.42 -8.75 -2.71
CA LEU A 91 -9.11 -8.01 -3.77
C LEU A 91 -9.98 -8.91 -4.66
N THR A 92 -9.47 -10.04 -5.12
CA THR A 92 -10.18 -10.87 -6.12
C THR A 92 -11.44 -11.52 -5.55
N ASN A 93 -11.58 -11.58 -4.21
CA ASN A 93 -12.75 -12.11 -3.52
C ASN A 93 -14.03 -11.27 -3.73
N ASN A 94 -13.93 -10.01 -4.17
CA ASN A 94 -15.07 -9.19 -4.54
C ASN A 94 -14.70 -8.21 -5.68
N LEU A 95 -14.95 -8.63 -6.93
CA LEU A 95 -14.54 -7.89 -8.14
C LEU A 95 -15.08 -6.43 -8.20
N PRO A 96 -16.38 -6.15 -7.97
CA PRO A 96 -16.91 -4.79 -7.91
C PRO A 96 -16.22 -3.90 -6.85
N PHE A 97 -16.00 -4.43 -5.65
CA PHE A 97 -15.30 -3.72 -4.58
C PHE A 97 -13.85 -3.39 -4.96
N SER A 98 -13.16 -4.33 -5.60
CA SER A 98 -11.71 -4.22 -5.86
C SER A 98 -11.33 -3.29 -6.98
N GLY A 99 -12.17 -3.18 -8.02
CA GLY A 99 -12.00 -2.14 -9.03
C GLY A 99 -12.05 -0.74 -8.41
N ALA A 100 -13.07 -0.49 -7.56
CA ALA A 100 -13.21 0.77 -6.83
C ALA A 100 -12.05 1.02 -5.86
N PHE A 101 -11.70 0.00 -5.07
CA PHE A 101 -10.66 0.10 -4.06
C PHE A 101 -9.31 0.43 -4.69
N LEU A 102 -8.87 -0.30 -5.72
CA LEU A 102 -7.56 -0.07 -6.36
C LEU A 102 -7.50 1.31 -7.02
N ALA A 103 -8.54 1.70 -7.75
CA ALA A 103 -8.61 3.01 -8.38
C ALA A 103 -8.52 4.13 -7.33
N ALA A 104 -9.31 4.03 -6.26
CA ALA A 104 -9.30 5.02 -5.19
C ALA A 104 -8.01 4.97 -4.36
N PHE A 105 -7.39 3.80 -4.19
CA PHE A 105 -6.10 3.62 -3.53
C PHE A 105 -5.00 4.37 -4.25
N VAL A 106 -4.90 4.23 -5.58
CA VAL A 106 -3.92 4.98 -6.37
C VAL A 106 -4.19 6.48 -6.28
N LEU A 107 -5.46 6.91 -6.28
CA LEU A 107 -5.81 8.32 -6.11
C LEU A 107 -5.45 8.85 -4.71
N GLY A 108 -5.76 8.10 -3.67
CA GLY A 108 -5.41 8.43 -2.28
C GLY A 108 -3.91 8.49 -2.07
N PHE A 109 -3.18 7.52 -2.64
CA PHE A 109 -1.72 7.54 -2.67
C PHE A 109 -1.22 8.77 -3.43
N ARG A 110 -1.82 9.16 -4.55
CA ARG A 110 -1.40 10.40 -5.22
C ARG A 110 -1.67 11.65 -4.39
N ALA A 111 -2.76 11.69 -3.63
CA ALA A 111 -3.18 12.82 -2.79
C ALA A 111 -2.39 12.99 -1.47
N GLY A 112 -1.82 11.92 -0.91
CA GLY A 112 -1.05 11.94 0.36
C GLY A 112 0.26 12.73 0.32
#